data_AF-T1K357-F1
#
_entry.id   AF-T1K357-F1
#
_cell.length_a   1.000
_cell.length_b   1.000
_cell.length_c   1.000
_cell.angle_alpha   90.00
_cell.angle_beta   90.00
_cell.angle_gamma   90.00
#
_symmetry.space_group_name_H-M   'P 1'
#
loop_
_entity.id
_entity.type
_entity.pdbx_description
1 polymer ?
#
loop_
_entity_poly.entity_id
_entity_poly.type
_entity_poly.pdbx_seq_one_letter_code
_entity_poly.pdbx_strand_id
1 'polypeptide(L)' 'MYLMYYLDSNGKRVYTLSKFAPDGKMTQSAHPARFSPEDRYSRERITTKRRFGLLVLKEPVAMSVAQLG' A
#
# COMPACT_ATOMS: atom_id res chain seq x y z
N MET A 1 6.66 3.11 15.85
CA MET A 1 6.26 1.77 16.29
C MET A 1 7.42 0.81 16.10
N TYR A 2 7.62 -0.09 17.06
CA TYR A 2 8.75 -1.04 17.05
C TYR A 2 8.41 -2.38 16.41
N LEU A 3 7.13 -2.75 16.35
CA LEU A 3 6.72 -4.01 15.77
C LEU A 3 6.83 -3.96 14.24
N MET A 4 7.68 -4.82 13.70
CA MET A 4 7.93 -5.00 12.28
C MET A 4 7.49 -6.39 11.83
N TYR A 5 7.44 -6.61 10.51
CA TYR A 5 7.22 -7.93 9.93
C TYR A 5 7.91 -8.11 8.57
N TYR A 6 8.09 -9.36 8.18
CA TYR A 6 8.38 -9.77 6.80
C TYR A 6 7.41 -10.89 6.39
N LEU A 7 7.37 -11.24 5.10
CA LEU A 7 6.56 -12.33 4.58
C LEU A 7 7.41 -13.59 4.44
N ASP A 8 6.91 -14.72 4.93
CA ASP A 8 7.52 -16.03 4.67
C ASP A 8 7.22 -16.51 3.24
N SER A 9 7.69 -17.72 2.89
CA SER A 9 7.46 -18.34 1.58
C SER A 9 5.98 -18.62 1.28
N ASN A 10 5.12 -18.66 2.30
CA ASN A 10 3.67 -18.85 2.17
C ASN A 10 2.91 -17.52 2.16
N GLY A 11 3.61 -16.38 2.18
CA GLY A 11 2.99 -15.05 2.26
C GLY A 11 2.41 -14.71 3.64
N LYS A 12 2.75 -15.46 4.69
CA LYS A 12 2.33 -15.19 6.06
C LYS A 12 3.28 -14.20 6.73
N ARG A 13 2.73 -13.30 7.55
CA ARG A 13 3.52 -12.34 8.32
C ARG A 13 4.29 -13.04 9.44
N VAL A 14 5.60 -12.84 9.48
CA VAL A 14 6.46 -13.18 10.61
C VAL A 14 6.87 -11.88 11.30
N TYR A 15 6.48 -11.74 12.57
CA TYR A 15 6.70 -10.52 13.34
C TYR A 15 8.09 -10.50 13.99
N THR A 16 8.67 -9.32 14.08
CA THR A 16 10.01 -9.11 14.63
C THR A 16 10.20 -7.67 15.11
N LEU A 17 11.22 -7.43 15.93
CA LEU A 17 11.70 -6.09 16.27
C LEU A 17 12.91 -5.67 15.41
N SER A 18 13.48 -6.61 14.63
CA SER A 18 14.62 -6.35 13.75
C SER A 18 14.22 -5.46 12.56
N LYS A 19 15.17 -4.63 12.11
CA LYS A 19 15.06 -3.84 10.87
C LYS A 19 15.32 -4.66 9.61
N PHE A 20 15.96 -5.80 9.74
CA PHE A 20 16.31 -6.69 8.64
C PHE A 20 15.71 -8.08 8.86
N ALA A 21 15.14 -8.64 7.80
CA ALA A 21 14.69 -10.02 7.73
C ALA A 21 15.91 -10.97 7.56
N PRO A 22 15.74 -12.29 7.78
CA PRO A 22 16.85 -13.25 7.65
C PRO A 22 17.51 -13.30 6.27
N ASP A 23 16.78 -12.89 5.22
CA ASP A 23 17.29 -12.79 3.84
C ASP A 23 17.99 -11.45 3.54
N GLY A 24 18.18 -10.60 4.56
CA GLY A 24 18.82 -9.29 4.44
C GLY A 24 17.89 -8.16 3.94
N LYS A 25 16.63 -8.44 3.61
CA LYS A 25 15.68 -7.39 3.18
C LYS A 25 15.18 -6.58 4.37
N MET A 26 14.82 -5.32 4.12
CA MET A 26 14.26 -4.46 5.17
C MET A 26 12.86 -4.92 5.57
N THR A 27 12.58 -4.95 6.88
CA THR A 27 11.27 -5.30 7.42
C THR A 27 10.28 -4.13 7.28
N GLN A 28 8.98 -4.44 7.29
CA GLN A 28 7.91 -3.46 7.17
C GLN A 28 7.24 -3.20 8.53
N SER A 29 6.70 -1.99 8.75
CA SER A 29 5.91 -1.70 9.95
C SER A 29 4.68 -2.60 10.00
N ALA A 30 4.46 -3.26 11.15
CA ALA A 30 3.26 -4.06 11.37
C ALA A 30 1.98 -3.22 11.50
N HIS A 31 2.13 -1.93 11.77
CA HIS A 31 1.02 -1.01 11.99
C HIS A 31 0.67 -0.25 10.70
N PRO A 32 -0.63 -0.04 10.42
CA PRO A 32 -1.06 0.75 9.28
C PRO A 32 -0.63 2.21 9.43
N ALA A 33 -0.58 2.93 8.30
CA ALA A 33 -0.44 4.37 8.32
C ALA A 33 -1.60 5.01 9.08
N ARG A 34 -1.31 6.08 9.84
CA ARG A 34 -2.32 6.79 10.64
C ARG A 34 -3.40 7.37 9.72
N PHE A 35 -4.66 7.15 10.07
CA PHE A 35 -5.79 7.83 9.45
C PHE A 35 -5.96 9.25 10.03
N SER A 36 -6.24 10.22 9.16
CA SER A 36 -6.63 11.59 9.54
C SER A 36 -7.83 11.99 8.67
N PRO A 37 -8.90 12.54 9.25
CA PRO A 37 -10.01 13.09 8.48
C PRO A 37 -9.59 14.21 7.52
N GLU A 38 -8.65 15.06 7.94
CA GLU A 38 -8.26 16.28 7.21
C GLU A 38 -7.29 16.01 6.05
N ASP A 39 -6.65 14.84 6.05
CA ASP A 39 -5.61 14.39 5.13
C ASP A 39 -5.31 15.34 3.94
N ARG A 40 -4.41 16.29 4.21
CA ARG A 40 -4.05 17.39 3.29
C ARG A 40 -3.49 16.91 1.96
N TYR A 41 -2.98 15.68 1.90
CA TYR A 41 -2.37 15.08 0.71
C TYR A 41 -3.25 14.01 0.05
N SER A 42 -4.56 14.05 0.33
CA SER A 42 -5.54 13.12 -0.24
C SER A 42 -5.58 13.18 -1.77
N ARG A 43 -5.51 14.37 -2.37
CA ARG A 43 -5.50 14.58 -3.83
C ARG A 43 -4.30 13.90 -4.49
N GLU A 44 -3.12 14.09 -3.92
CA GLU A 44 -1.84 13.55 -4.39
C GLU A 44 -1.84 12.03 -4.29
N ARG A 45 -2.33 11.48 -3.16
CA ARG A 45 -2.45 10.02 -2.98
C ARG A 45 -3.39 9.42 -4.02
N ILE A 46 -4.57 10.02 -4.24
CA ILE A 46 -5.55 9.51 -5.23
C ILE A 46 -4.96 9.59 -6.64
N THR A 47 -4.34 10.70 -7.00
CA THR A 47 -3.73 10.92 -8.32
C THR A 47 -2.62 9.90 -8.59
N THR A 48 -1.75 9.67 -7.61
CA THR A 48 -0.68 8.67 -7.68
C THR A 48 -1.25 7.27 -7.86
N LYS A 49 -2.24 6.88 -7.05
CA LYS A 49 -2.92 5.59 -7.18
C LYS A 49 -3.55 5.41 -8.56
N ARG A 50 -4.20 6.44 -9.10
CA ARG A 50 -4.80 6.39 -10.45
C ARG A 50 -3.74 6.19 -11.53
N ARG A 51 -2.63 6.93 -11.48
CA ARG A 51 -1.54 6.83 -12.46
C ARG A 51 -0.95 5.42 -12.57
N PHE A 52 -0.85 4.72 -11.45
CA PHE A 52 -0.30 3.36 -11.39
C PHE A 52 -1.37 2.25 -11.42
N GLY A 53 -2.64 2.57 -11.67
CA GLY A 53 -3.72 1.57 -11.68
C GLY A 53 -4.01 0.92 -10.32
N LEU A 54 -3.58 1.53 -9.21
CA LEU A 54 -3.73 1.05 -7.82
C LEU A 54 -4.94 1.65 -7.11
N LEU A 55 -5.77 2.44 -7.81
CA LEU A 55 -6.98 3.03 -7.25
C LEU A 55 -8.10 1.99 -7.27
N VAL A 56 -8.38 1.39 -6.11
CA VAL A 56 -9.52 0.47 -5.95
C VAL A 56 -10.82 1.27 -5.96
N LEU A 57 -11.56 1.20 -7.06
CA LEU A 57 -12.92 1.73 -7.18
C LEU A 57 -13.89 0.67 -6.64
N LYS A 58 -14.90 1.07 -5.86
CA LYS A 58 -15.79 0.11 -5.19
C LYS A 58 -16.77 -0.60 -6.15
N GLU A 59 -16.84 -0.17 -7.41
CA GLU A 59 -17.62 -0.76 -8.52
C GLU A 59 -16.91 -0.41 -9.86
N PRO A 60 -17.09 -1.18 -10.95
CA PRO A 60 -16.32 -0.98 -12.17
C PRO A 60 -16.76 0.30 -12.87
N VAL A 61 -15.91 1.33 -12.85
CA VAL A 61 -15.93 2.31 -13.94
C VAL A 61 -15.37 1.57 -15.14
N ALA A 62 -16.26 1.10 -16.01
CA ALA A 62 -15.91 0.66 -17.35
C ALA A 62 -15.21 1.83 -18.05
N MET A 63 -13.89 1.87 -17.96
CA MET A 63 -13.07 2.80 -18.73
C MET A 63 -13.03 2.25 -20.16
N SER A 64 -14.09 2.46 -20.95
CA SER A 64 -14.00 2.27 -22.39
C SER A 64 -13.07 3.34 -22.93
N VAL A 65 -11.91 2.94 -23.43
CA VAL A 65 -10.88 3.80 -24.03
C VAL A 65 -11.30 4.34 -25.41
N ALA A 66 -12.61 4.52 -25.64
CA ALA A 66 -13.22 4.73 -26.96
C ALA A 66 -13.73 6.16 -27.21
N GLN A 67 -13.48 7.13 -26.31
CA GLN A 67 -14.00 8.49 -26.44
C GLN A 67 -12.92 9.59 -26.39
N LEU A 68 -11.70 9.26 -26.81
CA LEU A 68 -10.70 10.26 -27.21
C LEU A 68 -10.51 10.14 -28.72
N GLY A 69 -11.48 10.69 -29.45
CA GLY A 69 -11.43 10.99 -30.88
C GLY A 69 -11.93 12.42 -31.06
#